data_AF-A0A8C2FEE6-F1
#
_entry.id   AF-A0A8C2FEE6-F1
#
_cell.length_a   1.000
_cell.length_b   1.000
_cell.length_c   1.000
_cell.angle_alpha   90.00
_cell.angle_beta   90.00
_cell.angle_gamma   90.00
#
_symmetry.space_group_name_H-M   'P 1'
#
loop_
_entity.id
_entity.type
_entity.pdbx_description
1 polymer ?
#
loop_
_entity_poly.entity_id
_entity_poly.type
_entity_poly.pdbx_seq_one_letter_code
_entity_poly.pdbx_strand_id
1 'polypeptide(L)'
;MKSTLIMSVPQTNASKGKVMLKEYNGRRIETEHIFKWMTAHVASRIKTIRFSEQLMDDWYQMEKQPVKMFLFARLLQPPAFFSALSIKFTGRIEFIFIDVRNWDNTTCLEEIGVQQMPSYILKTPEGIYRYGNSTGEFISLHAMDAFLRSVQPEVNDLFILSLVMVNLMAWMDLFITQGATIKRFVVLISTLGTYNSLLIISWLPILGFLQLPYLDNFYEYSLKLLRYADTTTIASWVRADWTFYSSHPALFLSTYLAHGLLIDYFEKKRRCSNEDQNANNLEWLSSLWDWYT
;
A
#
# COMPACT_ATOMS: atom_id res chain seq x y z
N MET A 1 -35.33 2.62 23.95
CA MET A 1 -33.87 2.90 24.02
C MET A 1 -33.54 3.90 22.93
N LYS A 2 -32.82 4.99 23.24
CA LYS A 2 -32.41 5.99 22.24
C LYS A 2 -31.10 5.50 21.62
N SER A 3 -31.10 5.21 20.33
CA SER A 3 -29.89 4.79 19.62
C SER A 3 -28.98 5.99 19.44
N THR A 4 -27.82 5.97 20.10
CA THR A 4 -26.79 7.01 20.00
C THR A 4 -25.67 6.54 19.09
N LEU A 5 -25.32 7.33 18.08
CA LEU A 5 -24.16 7.10 17.24
C LEU A 5 -22.99 7.95 17.75
N ILE A 6 -21.85 7.31 17.96
CA ILE A 6 -20.61 7.99 18.38
C ILE A 6 -19.54 7.71 17.33
N MET A 7 -18.89 8.76 16.84
CA MET A 7 -17.77 8.68 15.92
C MET A 7 -16.48 9.04 16.64
N SER A 8 -15.47 8.17 16.56
CA SER A 8 -14.13 8.44 17.05
C SER A 8 -13.27 9.04 15.93
N VAL A 9 -12.74 10.24 16.12
CA VAL A 9 -11.97 10.98 15.11
C VAL A 9 -10.61 11.42 15.68
N PRO A 10 -9.50 11.30 14.94
CA PRO A 10 -8.20 11.80 15.40
C PRO A 10 -8.26 13.32 15.67
N GLN A 11 -7.73 13.75 16.81
CA GLN A 11 -7.72 15.15 17.23
C GLN A 11 -6.63 15.96 16.53
N THR A 12 -5.52 15.33 16.17
CA THR A 12 -4.34 15.99 15.59
C THR A 12 -4.02 15.44 14.21
N ASN A 13 -3.26 16.20 13.43
CA ASN A 13 -2.72 15.78 12.13
C ASN A 13 -1.47 14.89 12.27
N ALA A 14 -1.18 14.38 13.48
CA ALA A 14 -0.08 13.46 13.74
C ALA A 14 -0.55 11.99 13.63
N SER A 15 0.34 11.11 13.18
CA SER A 15 0.05 9.69 12.91
C SER A 15 -0.35 8.86 14.15
N LYS A 16 -0.01 9.32 15.37
CA LYS A 16 -0.43 8.74 16.65
C LYS A 16 -0.95 9.85 17.58
N GLY A 17 -2.20 10.26 17.37
CA GLY A 17 -2.84 11.36 18.10
C GLY A 17 -3.92 10.90 19.10
N LYS A 18 -4.25 11.78 20.05
CA LYS A 18 -5.45 11.62 20.89
C LYS A 18 -6.70 11.58 19.99
N VAL A 19 -7.71 10.81 20.40
CA VAL A 19 -8.95 10.64 19.64
C VAL A 19 -10.06 11.43 20.33
N MET A 20 -10.84 12.19 19.57
CA MET A 20 -12.05 12.85 20.05
C MET A 20 -13.27 12.02 19.69
N LEU A 21 -14.17 11.85 20.66
CA LEU A 21 -15.49 11.25 20.43
C LEU A 21 -16.47 12.36 20.04
N LYS A 22 -17.19 12.16 18.95
CA LYS A 22 -18.24 13.05 18.48
C LYS A 22 -19.56 12.31 18.48
N GLU A 23 -20.52 12.80 19.23
CA GLU A 23 -21.86 12.24 19.32
C GLU A 23 -22.77 12.85 18.25
N TYR A 24 -23.52 12.01 17.55
CA TYR A 24 -24.55 12.47 16.63
C TYR A 24 -25.82 12.85 17.39
N ASN A 25 -26.05 14.16 17.54
CA ASN A 25 -27.24 14.71 18.19
C ASN A 25 -28.36 15.11 17.20
N GLY A 26 -28.37 14.54 16.00
CA GLY A 26 -29.37 14.86 14.99
C GLY A 26 -30.76 14.32 15.34
N ARG A 27 -31.81 15.07 14.94
CA ARG A 27 -33.21 14.68 15.16
C ARG A 27 -33.66 13.53 14.26
N ARG A 28 -32.97 13.28 13.14
CA ARG A 28 -33.28 12.24 12.14
C ARG A 28 -32.16 11.21 12.11
N ILE A 29 -32.50 9.93 12.30
CA ILE A 29 -31.54 8.80 12.34
C ILE A 29 -31.43 8.12 10.96
N GLU A 30 -31.93 8.77 9.91
CA GLU A 30 -31.82 8.26 8.54
C GLU A 30 -30.34 8.20 8.12
N THR A 31 -29.99 7.15 7.39
CA THR A 31 -28.62 6.86 6.95
C THR A 31 -28.00 8.05 6.22
N GLU A 32 -28.75 8.71 5.33
CA GLU A 32 -28.29 9.87 4.57
C GLU A 32 -27.83 11.04 5.47
N HIS A 33 -28.59 11.33 6.52
CA HIS A 33 -28.27 12.42 7.45
C HIS A 33 -27.03 12.10 8.29
N ILE A 34 -26.88 10.83 8.68
CA ILE A 34 -25.70 10.33 9.39
C ILE A 34 -24.47 10.39 8.49
N PHE A 35 -24.57 9.89 7.25
CA PHE A 35 -23.48 9.93 6.28
C PHE A 35 -23.07 11.36 5.97
N LYS A 36 -24.02 12.27 5.74
CA LYS A 36 -23.73 13.69 5.50
C LYS A 36 -23.02 14.33 6.69
N TRP A 37 -23.46 14.04 7.92
CA TRP A 37 -22.81 14.54 9.13
C TRP A 37 -21.38 14.01 9.29
N MET A 38 -21.19 12.71 9.04
CA MET A 38 -19.89 12.06 9.10
C MET A 38 -18.95 12.62 8.03
N THR A 39 -19.39 12.69 6.78
CA THR A 39 -18.58 13.22 5.67
C THR A 39 -18.20 14.68 5.89
N ALA A 40 -19.13 15.52 6.37
CA ALA A 40 -18.83 16.92 6.69
C ALA A 40 -17.74 17.03 7.77
N HIS A 41 -17.79 16.15 8.78
CA HIS A 41 -16.80 16.08 9.84
C HIS A 41 -15.41 15.65 9.39
N VAL A 42 -15.33 14.71 8.44
CA VAL A 42 -14.05 14.32 7.87
C VAL A 42 -13.52 15.40 6.92
N ALA A 43 -14.39 15.95 6.07
CA ALA A 43 -14.05 17.00 5.12
C ALA A 43 -13.50 18.26 5.80
N SER A 44 -13.99 18.62 6.99
CA SER A 44 -13.51 19.79 7.73
C SER A 44 -12.04 19.69 8.17
N ARG A 45 -11.42 18.49 8.13
CA ARG A 45 -10.00 18.31 8.44
C ARG A 45 -9.08 18.64 7.25
N ILE A 46 -9.61 18.56 6.04
CA ILE A 46 -8.84 18.85 4.84
C ILE A 46 -8.71 20.37 4.68
N LYS A 47 -7.48 20.84 4.48
CA LYS A 47 -7.22 22.24 4.16
C LYS A 47 -7.90 22.56 2.83
N THR A 48 -8.83 23.52 2.85
CA THR A 48 -9.53 23.97 1.64
C THR A 48 -9.03 25.33 1.23
N ILE A 49 -8.48 25.44 0.02
CA ILE A 49 -7.99 26.69 -0.56
C ILE A 49 -9.00 27.17 -1.59
N ARG A 50 -9.39 28.44 -1.47
CA ARG A 50 -10.39 29.08 -2.36
C ARG A 50 -9.83 30.26 -3.15
N PHE A 51 -8.63 30.73 -2.82
CA PHE A 51 -8.00 31.88 -3.46
C PHE A 51 -6.66 31.46 -4.06
N SER A 52 -6.33 32.00 -5.25
CA SER A 52 -5.10 31.64 -5.97
C SER A 52 -3.84 32.09 -5.23
N GLU A 53 -3.87 33.24 -4.55
CA GLU A 53 -2.73 33.76 -3.79
C GLU A 53 -2.30 32.78 -2.68
N GLN A 54 -3.28 32.27 -1.92
CA GLN A 54 -3.05 31.28 -0.88
C GLN A 54 -2.51 29.95 -1.44
N LEU A 55 -2.92 29.57 -2.66
CA LEU A 55 -2.33 28.41 -3.34
C LEU A 55 -0.86 28.65 -3.63
N MET A 56 -0.50 29.82 -4.19
CA MET A 56 0.89 30.12 -4.54
C MET A 56 1.79 30.13 -3.31
N ASP A 57 1.33 30.69 -2.18
CA ASP A 57 2.07 30.63 -0.92
C ASP A 57 2.33 29.18 -0.48
N ASP A 58 1.29 28.34 -0.47
CA ASP A 58 1.41 26.93 -0.09
C ASP A 58 2.23 26.10 -1.10
N TRP A 59 2.18 26.49 -2.38
CA TRP A 59 2.83 25.84 -3.50
C TRP A 59 4.32 26.17 -3.57
N TYR A 60 4.73 27.41 -3.27
CA TYR A 60 6.14 27.82 -3.32
C TYR A 60 6.86 27.76 -1.98
N GLN A 61 6.17 27.59 -0.86
CA GLN A 61 6.84 27.26 0.39
C GLN A 61 7.70 25.99 0.21
N MET A 62 9.02 26.16 0.17
CA MET A 62 10.00 25.09 -0.06
C MET A 62 10.62 24.55 1.24
N GLU A 63 10.34 25.17 2.38
CA GLU A 63 10.95 24.76 3.64
C GLU A 63 10.33 23.46 4.17
N LYS A 64 11.06 22.36 4.00
CA LYS A 64 10.84 21.04 4.64
C LYS A 64 9.41 20.49 4.47
N GLN A 65 8.82 20.62 3.29
CA GLN A 65 7.43 20.20 3.12
C GLN A 65 7.27 18.66 3.08
N PRO A 66 6.31 18.09 3.84
CA PRO A 66 5.89 16.71 3.67
C PRO A 66 5.24 16.51 2.28
N VAL A 67 5.07 15.26 1.88
CA VAL A 67 4.36 14.92 0.63
C VAL A 67 2.94 15.50 0.69
N LYS A 68 2.54 16.25 -0.34
CA LYS A 68 1.21 16.88 -0.42
C LYS A 68 0.41 16.32 -1.58
N MET A 69 -0.87 16.07 -1.33
CA MET A 69 -1.84 15.63 -2.32
C MET A 69 -2.87 16.74 -2.54
N PHE A 70 -2.85 17.34 -3.72
CA PHE A 70 -3.78 18.39 -4.14
C PHE A 70 -4.90 17.81 -4.99
N LEU A 71 -6.14 18.21 -4.67
CA LEU A 71 -7.31 17.97 -5.49
C LEU A 71 -7.84 19.30 -6.01
N PHE A 72 -7.70 19.51 -7.31
CA PHE A 72 -8.32 20.63 -8.02
C PHE A 72 -9.68 20.19 -8.54
N ALA A 73 -10.76 20.79 -8.03
CA ALA A 73 -12.09 20.48 -8.53
C ALA A 73 -13.05 21.67 -8.40
N ARG A 74 -14.13 21.62 -9.19
CA ARG A 74 -15.25 22.57 -9.09
C ARG A 74 -16.33 22.03 -8.17
N LEU A 75 -15.98 21.73 -6.91
CA LEU A 75 -16.88 21.11 -5.94
C LEU A 75 -17.03 22.00 -4.69
N LEU A 76 -18.21 21.94 -4.07
CA LEU A 76 -18.48 22.62 -2.80
C LEU A 76 -17.70 22.01 -1.62
N GLN A 77 -17.46 20.70 -1.69
CA GLN A 77 -16.82 19.90 -0.64
C GLN A 77 -15.95 18.82 -1.29
N PRO A 78 -14.87 18.38 -0.62
CA PRO A 78 -14.05 17.30 -1.12
C PRO A 78 -14.84 15.98 -1.19
N PRO A 79 -14.60 15.13 -2.21
CA PRO A 79 -15.19 13.80 -2.29
C PRO A 79 -14.93 12.97 -1.03
N ALA A 80 -15.91 12.17 -0.61
CA ALA A 80 -15.82 11.38 0.62
C ALA A 80 -14.61 10.43 0.66
N PHE A 81 -14.22 9.85 -0.47
CA PHE A 81 -13.05 8.97 -0.53
C PHE A 81 -11.73 9.74 -0.28
N PHE A 82 -11.61 10.98 -0.77
CA PHE A 82 -10.43 11.82 -0.56
C PHE A 82 -10.28 12.17 0.93
N SER A 83 -11.41 12.49 1.57
CA SER A 83 -11.54 12.68 3.02
C SER A 83 -11.19 11.42 3.82
N ALA A 84 -11.58 10.23 3.35
CA ALA A 84 -11.20 8.98 4.00
C ALA A 84 -9.68 8.71 3.90
N LEU A 85 -9.07 8.97 2.74
CA LEU A 85 -7.63 8.83 2.53
C LEU A 85 -6.84 9.81 3.41
N SER A 86 -7.31 11.05 3.59
CA SER A 86 -6.62 12.00 4.46
C SER A 86 -6.56 11.54 5.91
N ILE A 87 -7.57 10.82 6.41
CA ILE A 87 -7.50 10.17 7.73
C ILE A 87 -6.42 9.08 7.71
N LYS A 88 -6.44 8.22 6.71
CA LYS A 88 -5.55 7.04 6.64
C LYS A 88 -4.07 7.40 6.57
N PHE A 89 -3.73 8.47 5.86
CA PHE A 89 -2.35 8.93 5.68
C PHE A 89 -1.99 10.12 6.59
N THR A 90 -2.75 10.33 7.67
CA THR A 90 -2.52 11.42 8.63
C THR A 90 -1.05 11.44 9.10
N GLY A 91 -0.39 12.60 8.97
CA GLY A 91 0.99 12.80 9.40
C GLY A 91 2.05 12.29 8.41
N ARG A 92 1.65 11.66 7.29
CA ARG A 92 2.56 11.22 6.21
C ARG A 92 2.33 11.99 4.92
N ILE A 93 1.07 12.22 4.59
CA ILE A 93 0.66 12.96 3.39
C ILE A 93 -0.35 14.03 3.80
N GLU A 94 -0.09 15.27 3.40
CA GLU A 94 -1.03 16.38 3.61
C GLU A 94 -2.03 16.44 2.45
N PHE A 95 -3.33 16.37 2.75
CA PHE A 95 -4.39 16.45 1.75
C PHE A 95 -4.92 17.87 1.70
N ILE A 96 -4.96 18.44 0.49
CA ILE A 96 -5.40 19.81 0.23
C ILE A 96 -6.45 19.79 -0.87
N PHE A 97 -7.61 20.38 -0.57
CA PHE A 97 -8.70 20.55 -1.53
C PHE A 97 -8.69 21.98 -2.06
N ILE A 98 -8.74 22.13 -3.39
CA ILE A 98 -8.73 23.43 -4.05
C ILE A 98 -10.05 23.59 -4.79
N ASP A 99 -10.82 24.59 -4.36
CA ASP A 99 -12.09 24.95 -4.95
C ASP A 99 -11.87 26.01 -6.03
N VAL A 100 -11.94 25.57 -7.29
CA VAL A 100 -11.61 26.37 -8.48
C VAL A 100 -12.87 27.01 -9.09
N ARG A 101 -14.02 27.01 -8.40
CA ARG A 101 -15.28 27.50 -8.99
C ARG A 101 -15.29 29.00 -9.28
N ASN A 102 -14.59 29.77 -8.46
CA ASN A 102 -14.56 31.24 -8.55
C ASN A 102 -13.19 31.75 -9.01
N TRP A 103 -12.44 30.94 -9.76
CA TRP A 103 -11.10 31.30 -10.21
C TRP A 103 -11.16 31.80 -11.65
N ASP A 104 -10.88 33.08 -11.83
CA ASP A 104 -10.87 33.72 -13.15
C ASP A 104 -9.52 33.54 -13.87
N ASN A 105 -8.45 33.19 -13.12
CA ASN A 105 -7.09 33.04 -13.64
C ASN A 105 -6.80 31.61 -14.12
N THR A 106 -7.12 31.30 -15.38
CA THR A 106 -6.75 30.03 -16.02
C THR A 106 -5.23 29.86 -16.16
N THR A 107 -4.48 30.95 -16.25
CA THR A 107 -3.02 30.96 -16.40
C THR A 107 -2.29 30.31 -15.22
N CYS A 108 -2.69 30.60 -13.97
CA CYS A 108 -2.10 29.99 -12.77
C CYS A 108 -2.31 28.47 -12.71
N LEU A 109 -3.46 27.99 -13.19
CA LEU A 109 -3.74 26.56 -13.26
C LEU A 109 -2.91 25.85 -14.34
N GLU A 110 -2.69 26.51 -15.47
CA GLU A 110 -1.84 26.01 -16.56
C GLU A 110 -0.36 25.94 -16.14
N GLU A 111 0.14 26.94 -15.41
CA GLU A 111 1.50 26.94 -14.84
C GLU A 111 1.74 25.75 -13.90
N ILE A 112 0.72 25.36 -13.14
CA ILE A 112 0.75 24.20 -12.23
C ILE A 112 0.59 22.86 -12.99
N GLY A 113 0.26 22.91 -14.28
CA GLY A 113 0.05 21.73 -15.12
C GLY A 113 -1.36 21.15 -15.04
N VAL A 114 -2.34 21.92 -14.58
CA VAL A 114 -3.74 21.49 -14.46
C VAL A 114 -4.50 21.76 -15.77
N GLN A 115 -4.50 20.77 -16.68
CA GLN A 115 -5.17 20.90 -17.98
C GLN A 115 -6.65 20.45 -17.97
N GLN A 116 -7.03 19.54 -17.06
CA GLN A 116 -8.37 18.97 -16.99
C GLN A 116 -8.83 18.89 -15.53
N MET A 117 -10.12 19.11 -15.29
CA MET A 117 -10.73 19.06 -13.97
C MET A 117 -11.72 17.88 -13.88
N PRO A 118 -11.78 17.13 -12.77
CA PRO A 118 -10.92 17.25 -11.59
C PRO A 118 -9.49 16.75 -11.85
N SER A 119 -8.50 17.38 -11.20
CA SER A 119 -7.09 16.96 -11.28
C SER A 119 -6.54 16.60 -9.90
N TYR A 120 -5.80 15.50 -9.86
CA TYR A 120 -5.13 15.00 -8.67
C TYR A 120 -3.62 15.17 -8.87
N ILE A 121 -3.00 16.02 -8.06
CA ILE A 121 -1.56 16.31 -8.17
C ILE A 121 -0.88 15.96 -6.86
N LEU A 122 0.10 15.07 -6.96
CA LEU A 122 1.00 14.73 -5.87
C LEU A 122 2.24 15.61 -5.99
N LYS A 123 2.46 16.46 -5.00
CA LYS A 123 3.69 17.24 -4.85
C LYS A 123 4.57 16.56 -3.81
N THR A 124 5.73 16.08 -4.24
CA THR A 124 6.76 15.55 -3.36
C THR A 124 7.93 16.55 -3.29
N PRO A 125 8.86 16.42 -2.33
CA PRO A 125 10.07 17.23 -2.29
C PRO A 125 10.91 17.13 -3.56
N GLU A 126 10.79 16.01 -4.28
CA GLU A 126 11.57 15.72 -5.48
C GLU A 126 10.94 16.26 -6.77
N GLY A 127 9.62 16.41 -6.82
CA GLY A 127 8.93 16.80 -8.03
C GLY A 127 7.41 16.77 -7.92
N ILE A 128 6.76 16.96 -9.07
CA ILE A 128 5.31 17.02 -9.19
C ILE A 128 4.87 15.85 -10.07
N TYR A 129 3.92 15.05 -9.58
CA TYR A 129 3.34 13.93 -10.29
C TYR A 129 1.84 14.11 -10.45
N ARG A 130 1.32 13.90 -11.66
CA ARG A 130 -0.11 13.99 -11.96
C ARG A 130 -0.72 12.59 -11.94
N TYR A 131 -1.61 12.35 -10.99
CA TYR A 131 -2.30 11.07 -10.84
C TYR A 131 -3.46 10.95 -11.83
N GLY A 132 -3.61 9.78 -12.45
CA GLY A 132 -4.68 9.44 -13.39
C GLY A 132 -4.26 9.50 -14.86
N ASN A 133 -2.99 9.80 -15.14
CA ASN A 133 -2.45 9.80 -16.52
C ASN A 133 -1.83 8.45 -16.90
N SER A 134 -1.42 7.65 -15.91
CA SER A 134 -0.77 6.36 -16.12
C SER A 134 -1.77 5.20 -16.03
N THR A 135 -1.42 4.07 -16.64
CA THR A 135 -2.21 2.83 -16.57
C THR A 135 -2.39 2.36 -15.13
N GLY A 136 -3.60 1.90 -14.78
CA GLY A 136 -3.92 1.43 -13.43
C GLY A 136 -4.26 2.55 -12.42
N GLU A 137 -4.19 3.82 -12.84
CA GLU A 137 -4.56 4.95 -11.99
C GLU A 137 -6.01 5.35 -12.24
N PHE A 138 -6.90 4.82 -11.41
CA PHE A 138 -8.33 5.11 -11.47
C PHE A 138 -8.74 6.02 -10.32
N ILE A 139 -9.74 6.88 -10.56
CA ILE A 139 -10.37 7.71 -9.52
C ILE A 139 -11.25 6.82 -8.64
N SER A 140 -10.62 5.97 -7.84
CA SER A 140 -11.23 5.03 -6.92
C SER A 140 -10.47 5.05 -5.60
N LEU A 141 -11.16 4.75 -4.50
CA LEU A 141 -10.54 4.68 -3.18
C LEU A 141 -9.39 3.67 -3.16
N HIS A 142 -9.60 2.50 -3.76
CA HIS A 142 -8.63 1.40 -3.73
C HIS A 142 -7.38 1.69 -4.57
N ALA A 143 -7.53 2.18 -5.81
CA ALA A 143 -6.38 2.46 -6.67
C ALA A 143 -5.53 3.63 -6.14
N MET A 144 -6.17 4.67 -5.59
CA MET A 144 -5.45 5.78 -4.98
C MET A 144 -4.76 5.35 -3.68
N ASP A 145 -5.42 4.54 -2.85
CA ASP A 145 -4.80 3.98 -1.64
C ASP A 145 -3.56 3.13 -1.96
N ALA A 146 -3.65 2.26 -2.98
CA ALA A 146 -2.53 1.44 -3.43
C ALA A 146 -1.36 2.29 -3.93
N PHE A 147 -1.63 3.35 -4.70
CA PHE A 147 -0.63 4.30 -5.16
C PHE A 147 0.04 5.06 -4.00
N LEU A 148 -0.74 5.62 -3.08
CA LEU A 148 -0.17 6.38 -1.95
C LEU A 148 0.61 5.48 -0.99
N ARG A 149 0.21 4.20 -0.86
CA ARG A 149 0.96 3.17 -0.11
C ARG A 149 2.27 2.80 -0.78
N SER A 150 2.37 2.80 -2.11
CA SER A 150 3.65 2.57 -2.78
C SER A 150 4.57 3.76 -2.56
N VAL A 151 4.09 4.98 -2.86
CA VAL A 151 4.87 6.22 -2.76
C VAL A 151 5.38 6.49 -1.34
N GLN A 152 4.55 6.25 -0.33
CA GLN A 152 4.86 6.52 1.07
C GLN A 152 4.43 5.34 1.95
N PRO A 153 5.16 4.21 1.92
CA PRO A 153 4.76 3.02 2.65
C PRO A 153 4.93 3.21 4.15
N GLU A 154 4.11 2.50 4.94
CA GLU A 154 4.42 2.31 6.35
C GLU A 154 5.40 1.15 6.54
N VAL A 155 6.16 1.17 7.62
CA VAL A 155 7.05 0.05 7.99
C VAL A 155 6.26 -1.26 8.09
N ASN A 156 5.01 -1.18 8.56
CA ASN A 156 4.10 -2.32 8.60
C ASN A 156 3.75 -2.85 7.20
N ASP A 157 3.52 -1.97 6.22
CA ASP A 157 3.22 -2.39 4.84
C ASP A 157 4.42 -3.14 4.24
N LEU A 158 5.65 -2.67 4.49
CA LEU A 158 6.89 -3.34 4.06
C LEU A 158 7.07 -4.70 4.74
N PHE A 159 6.78 -4.79 6.04
CA PHE A 159 6.81 -6.06 6.77
C PHE A 159 5.82 -7.06 6.17
N ILE A 160 4.56 -6.67 5.97
CA ILE A 160 3.53 -7.53 5.38
C ILE A 160 3.94 -7.97 3.96
N LEU A 161 4.45 -7.05 3.15
CA LEU A 161 4.94 -7.40 1.80
C LEU A 161 6.07 -8.44 1.85
N SER A 162 7.04 -8.24 2.76
CA SER A 162 8.13 -9.21 2.94
C SER A 162 7.64 -10.58 3.42
N LEU A 163 6.64 -10.60 4.30
CA LEU A 163 5.99 -11.82 4.78
C LEU A 163 5.29 -12.57 3.65
N VAL A 164 4.53 -11.85 2.81
CA VAL A 164 3.88 -12.45 1.64
C VAL A 164 4.92 -13.00 0.67
N MET A 165 5.97 -12.24 0.36
CA MET A 165 7.05 -12.68 -0.55
C MET A 165 7.78 -13.92 -0.04
N VAL A 166 8.18 -13.94 1.24
CA VAL A 166 8.86 -15.09 1.84
C VAL A 166 7.97 -16.33 1.82
N ASN A 167 6.68 -16.19 2.12
CA ASN A 167 5.75 -17.32 2.03
C ASN A 167 5.59 -17.79 0.58
N LEU A 168 5.42 -16.89 -0.39
CA LEU A 168 5.36 -17.26 -1.81
C LEU A 168 6.65 -17.97 -2.27
N MET A 169 7.82 -17.57 -1.78
CA MET A 169 9.07 -18.27 -2.07
C MET A 169 9.12 -19.65 -1.42
N ALA A 170 8.70 -19.79 -0.15
CA ALA A 170 8.66 -21.07 0.54
C ALA A 170 7.70 -22.07 -0.14
N TRP A 171 6.56 -21.60 -0.65
CA TRP A 171 5.64 -22.44 -1.43
C TRP A 171 6.23 -22.91 -2.76
N MET A 172 7.16 -22.16 -3.37
CA MET A 172 7.87 -22.62 -4.56
C MET A 172 8.77 -23.83 -4.27
N ASP A 173 9.27 -23.95 -3.03
CA ASP A 173 10.16 -25.04 -2.63
C ASP A 173 9.45 -26.41 -2.66
N LEU A 174 8.12 -26.45 -2.60
CA LEU A 174 7.32 -27.68 -2.81
C LEU A 174 7.47 -28.24 -4.23
N PHE A 175 7.63 -27.36 -5.22
CA PHE A 175 7.79 -27.74 -6.63
C PHE A 175 9.24 -28.12 -6.95
N ILE A 176 10.21 -27.53 -6.25
CA ILE A 176 11.64 -27.79 -6.42
C ILE A 176 12.07 -29.06 -5.67
N THR A 177 11.50 -29.30 -4.48
CA THR A 177 11.86 -30.45 -3.65
C THR A 177 11.40 -31.77 -4.28
N GLN A 178 12.37 -32.65 -4.58
CA GLN A 178 12.11 -33.97 -5.15
C GLN A 178 11.99 -35.07 -4.08
N GLY A 179 11.12 -36.04 -4.36
CA GLY A 179 10.81 -37.18 -3.48
C GLY A 179 9.32 -37.34 -3.18
N ALA A 180 9.03 -38.24 -2.24
CA ALA A 180 7.72 -38.54 -1.65
C ALA A 180 6.85 -37.29 -1.42
N THR A 181 5.55 -37.38 -1.67
CA THR A 181 4.60 -36.29 -1.33
C THR A 181 4.70 -35.91 0.15
N ILE A 182 4.83 -36.90 1.04
CA ILE A 182 5.00 -36.69 2.48
C ILE A 182 6.29 -35.92 2.79
N LYS A 183 7.41 -36.26 2.14
CA LYS A 183 8.68 -35.53 2.29
C LYS A 183 8.52 -34.07 1.89
N ARG A 184 7.88 -33.80 0.75
CA ARG A 184 7.64 -32.43 0.27
C ARG A 184 6.81 -31.62 1.27
N PHE A 185 5.77 -32.21 1.87
CA PHE A 185 4.96 -31.54 2.89
C PHE A 185 5.73 -31.27 4.19
N VAL A 186 6.53 -32.23 4.68
CA VAL A 186 7.34 -32.04 5.89
C VAL A 186 8.39 -30.95 5.67
N VAL A 187 9.07 -30.96 4.52
CA VAL A 187 10.03 -29.91 4.14
C VAL A 187 9.34 -28.56 4.00
N LEU A 188 8.14 -28.49 3.41
CA LEU A 188 7.36 -27.26 3.31
C LEU A 188 7.02 -26.67 4.69
N ILE A 189 6.54 -27.49 5.63
CA ILE A 189 6.21 -27.02 6.99
C ILE A 189 7.48 -26.51 7.69
N SER A 190 8.58 -27.24 7.58
CA SER A 190 9.86 -26.84 8.16
C SER A 190 10.36 -25.53 7.56
N THR A 191 10.34 -25.38 6.22
CA THR A 191 10.83 -24.20 5.51
C THR A 191 9.96 -22.98 5.79
N LEU A 192 8.63 -23.11 5.79
CA LEU A 192 7.71 -22.04 6.21
C LEU A 192 8.00 -21.60 7.64
N GLY A 193 8.18 -22.54 8.57
CA GLY A 193 8.54 -22.23 9.96
C GLY A 193 9.87 -21.48 10.05
N THR A 194 10.93 -22.07 9.51
CA THR A 194 12.28 -21.50 9.55
C THR A 194 12.34 -20.12 8.89
N TYR A 195 11.78 -19.96 7.69
CA TYR A 195 11.86 -18.70 6.95
C TYR A 195 11.03 -17.59 7.59
N ASN A 196 9.81 -17.88 8.07
CA ASN A 196 9.02 -16.87 8.78
C ASN A 196 9.67 -16.51 10.12
N SER A 197 10.25 -17.46 10.86
CA SER A 197 11.01 -17.17 12.08
C SER A 197 12.24 -16.31 11.80
N LEU A 198 13.02 -16.64 10.77
CA LEU A 198 14.17 -15.84 10.34
C LEU A 198 13.77 -14.43 9.91
N LEU A 199 12.66 -14.30 9.16
CA LEU A 199 12.12 -13.01 8.77
C LEU A 199 11.78 -12.15 9.99
N ILE A 200 11.05 -12.71 10.97
CA ILE A 200 10.69 -12.00 12.20
C ILE A 200 11.95 -11.59 12.98
N ILE A 201 12.89 -12.52 13.18
CA ILE A 201 14.14 -12.26 13.89
C ILE A 201 14.97 -11.19 13.16
N SER A 202 14.99 -11.20 11.83
CA SER A 202 15.70 -10.20 11.02
C SER A 202 15.03 -8.83 11.04
N TRP A 203 13.71 -8.75 11.19
CA TRP A 203 12.99 -7.48 11.23
C TRP A 203 13.16 -6.73 12.55
N LEU A 204 13.37 -7.43 13.66
CA LEU A 204 13.61 -6.81 14.97
C LEU A 204 14.81 -5.83 14.98
N PRO A 205 16.02 -6.21 14.52
CA PRO A 205 17.14 -5.28 14.44
C PRO A 205 16.88 -4.17 13.41
N ILE A 206 16.24 -4.46 12.28
CA ILE A 206 15.89 -3.44 11.26
C ILE A 206 14.99 -2.36 11.88
N LEU A 207 13.97 -2.75 12.65
CA LEU A 207 13.12 -1.81 13.40
C LEU A 207 13.93 -1.00 14.41
N GLY A 208 14.87 -1.63 15.12
CA GLY A 208 15.79 -0.94 16.02
C GLY A 208 16.66 0.09 15.30
N PHE A 209 17.21 -0.28 14.13
CA PHE A 209 18.02 0.61 13.30
C PHE A 209 17.21 1.80 12.77
N LEU A 210 15.97 1.59 12.31
CA LEU A 210 15.09 2.65 11.83
C LEU A 210 14.68 3.66 12.93
N GLN A 211 14.82 3.31 14.20
CA GLN A 211 14.55 4.21 15.33
C GLN A 211 15.76 5.07 15.74
N LEU A 212 16.94 4.82 15.18
CA LEU A 212 18.15 5.57 15.51
C LEU A 212 18.17 6.91 14.77
N PRO A 213 18.34 8.05 15.46
CA PRO A 213 18.28 9.39 14.86
C PRO A 213 19.40 9.64 13.83
N TYR A 214 20.52 8.91 13.90
CA TYR A 214 21.62 9.04 12.94
C TYR A 214 21.28 8.45 11.56
N LEU A 215 20.24 7.62 11.45
CA LEU A 215 19.82 6.97 10.20
C LEU A 215 18.62 7.66 9.53
N ASP A 216 18.17 8.80 10.05
CA ASP A 216 17.11 9.60 9.43
C ASP A 216 17.44 9.95 7.97
N ASN A 217 18.70 10.30 7.69
CA ASN A 217 19.18 10.56 6.33
C ASN A 217 19.06 9.33 5.40
N PHE A 218 19.34 8.13 5.92
CA PHE A 218 19.24 6.90 5.14
C PHE A 218 17.77 6.57 4.82
N TYR A 219 16.89 6.76 5.80
CA TYR A 219 15.45 6.58 5.62
C TYR A 219 14.89 7.59 4.60
N GLU A 220 15.25 8.87 4.72
CA GLU A 220 14.85 9.91 3.76
C GLU A 220 15.36 9.61 2.34
N TYR A 221 16.61 9.19 2.20
CA TYR A 221 17.17 8.81 0.90
C TYR A 221 16.49 7.57 0.30
N SER A 222 16.19 6.57 1.12
CA SER A 222 15.46 5.38 0.69
C SER A 222 14.04 5.72 0.22
N LEU A 223 13.33 6.57 0.96
CA LEU A 223 12.02 7.07 0.55
C LEU A 223 12.10 7.87 -0.75
N LYS A 224 13.13 8.71 -0.91
CA LYS A 224 13.36 9.46 -2.15
C LYS A 224 13.51 8.51 -3.35
N LEU A 225 14.35 7.48 -3.23
CA LEU A 225 14.51 6.46 -4.27
C LEU A 225 13.20 5.73 -4.58
N LEU A 226 12.46 5.36 -3.53
CA LEU A 226 11.18 4.68 -3.69
C LEU A 226 10.16 5.54 -4.45
N ARG A 227 10.02 6.83 -4.09
CA ARG A 227 9.15 7.77 -4.81
C ARG A 227 9.52 7.93 -6.28
N TYR A 228 10.82 8.00 -6.58
CA TYR A 228 11.30 8.02 -7.96
C TYR A 228 10.94 6.74 -8.71
N ALA A 229 11.14 5.58 -8.09
CA ALA A 229 10.77 4.30 -8.70
C ALA A 229 9.25 4.21 -8.94
N ASP A 230 8.44 4.62 -7.97
CA ASP A 230 6.98 4.47 -8.02
C ASP A 230 6.26 5.44 -8.96
N THR A 231 6.91 6.54 -9.31
CA THR A 231 6.41 7.49 -10.31
C THR A 231 6.73 7.09 -11.75
N THR A 232 7.43 5.96 -11.95
CA THR A 232 7.71 5.42 -13.30
C THR A 232 6.51 4.68 -13.89
N THR A 233 6.51 4.55 -15.23
CA THR A 233 5.52 3.76 -15.97
C THR A 233 5.57 2.28 -15.60
N ILE A 234 6.76 1.73 -15.34
CA ILE A 234 6.93 0.32 -14.93
C ILE A 234 6.22 0.07 -13.60
N ALA A 235 6.42 0.94 -12.61
CA ALA A 235 5.73 0.83 -11.34
C ALA A 235 4.20 0.95 -11.49
N SER A 236 3.72 1.76 -12.44
CA SER A 236 2.29 1.83 -12.75
C SER A 236 1.74 0.49 -13.27
N TRP A 237 2.49 -0.22 -14.12
CA TRP A 237 2.10 -1.56 -14.59
C TRP A 237 2.11 -2.58 -13.46
N VAL A 238 3.16 -2.60 -12.65
CA VAL A 238 3.26 -3.50 -11.50
C VAL A 238 2.08 -3.27 -10.53
N ARG A 239 1.72 -2.01 -10.26
CA ARG A 239 0.54 -1.69 -9.43
C ARG A 239 -0.76 -2.13 -10.09
N ALA A 240 -0.93 -1.91 -11.38
CA ALA A 240 -2.12 -2.33 -12.12
C ALA A 240 -2.29 -3.86 -12.03
N ASP A 241 -1.23 -4.61 -12.30
CA ASP A 241 -1.21 -6.07 -12.19
C ASP A 241 -1.49 -6.53 -10.75
N TRP A 242 -0.86 -5.90 -9.76
CA TRP A 242 -1.11 -6.19 -8.35
C TRP A 242 -2.59 -6.00 -7.97
N THR A 243 -3.21 -4.89 -8.39
CA THR A 243 -4.64 -4.65 -8.15
C THR A 243 -5.54 -5.67 -8.88
N PHE A 244 -5.14 -6.09 -10.08
CA PHE A 244 -5.86 -7.10 -10.85
C PHE A 244 -5.79 -8.49 -10.18
N TYR A 245 -4.59 -8.94 -9.79
CA TYR A 245 -4.43 -10.24 -9.14
C TYR A 245 -4.99 -10.29 -7.72
N SER A 246 -4.92 -9.18 -6.97
CA SER A 246 -5.51 -9.13 -5.63
C SER A 246 -7.05 -9.18 -5.65
N SER A 247 -7.68 -8.69 -6.73
CA SER A 247 -9.13 -8.84 -6.93
C SER A 247 -9.55 -10.22 -7.46
N HIS A 248 -8.63 -10.95 -8.10
CA HIS A 248 -8.89 -12.27 -8.67
C HIS A 248 -7.95 -13.35 -8.09
N PRO A 249 -8.14 -13.75 -6.82
CA PRO A 249 -7.22 -14.67 -6.15
C PRO A 249 -7.15 -16.04 -6.83
N ALA A 250 -8.23 -16.50 -7.46
CA ALA A 250 -8.24 -17.76 -8.21
C ALA A 250 -7.32 -17.73 -9.44
N LEU A 251 -7.28 -16.60 -10.16
CA LEU A 251 -6.39 -16.44 -11.31
C LEU A 251 -4.93 -16.37 -10.86
N PHE A 252 -4.65 -15.62 -9.79
CA PHE A 252 -3.32 -15.57 -9.19
C PHE A 252 -2.82 -16.96 -8.76
N LEU A 253 -3.66 -17.73 -8.06
CA LEU A 253 -3.31 -19.08 -7.63
C LEU A 253 -3.10 -19.99 -8.85
N SER A 254 -3.94 -19.89 -9.88
CA SER A 254 -3.82 -20.70 -11.09
C SER A 254 -2.52 -20.41 -11.85
N THR A 255 -2.17 -19.14 -12.06
CA THR A 255 -0.92 -18.77 -12.74
C THR A 255 0.31 -19.19 -11.93
N TYR A 256 0.26 -19.01 -10.61
CA TYR A 256 1.33 -19.43 -9.71
C TYR A 256 1.51 -20.96 -9.71
N LEU A 257 0.43 -21.74 -9.62
CA LEU A 257 0.49 -23.20 -9.69
C LEU A 257 0.97 -23.68 -11.06
N ALA A 258 0.49 -23.09 -12.15
CA ALA A 258 0.96 -23.41 -13.49
C ALA A 258 2.47 -23.15 -13.64
N HIS A 259 2.97 -22.04 -13.10
CA HIS A 259 4.39 -21.72 -13.07
C HIS A 259 5.19 -22.74 -12.25
N GLY A 260 4.71 -23.10 -11.05
CA GLY A 260 5.32 -24.12 -10.21
C GLY A 260 5.38 -25.50 -10.88
N LEU A 261 4.30 -25.91 -11.54
CA LEU A 261 4.25 -27.17 -12.30
C LEU A 261 5.18 -27.17 -13.51
N LEU A 262 5.31 -26.03 -14.20
CA LEU A 262 6.28 -25.89 -15.29
C LEU A 262 7.72 -26.04 -14.79
N ILE A 263 8.05 -25.43 -13.64
CA ILE A 263 9.37 -25.58 -13.01
C ILE A 263 9.61 -27.05 -12.62
N ASP A 264 8.68 -27.71 -11.93
CA ASP A 264 8.80 -29.14 -11.57
C ASP A 264 8.97 -30.01 -12.83
N TYR A 265 8.26 -29.71 -13.92
CA TYR A 265 8.43 -30.39 -15.20
C TYR A 265 9.82 -30.19 -15.82
N PHE A 266 10.33 -28.96 -15.87
CA PHE A 266 11.67 -28.67 -16.39
C PHE A 266 12.77 -29.30 -15.53
N GLU A 267 12.62 -29.29 -14.21
CA GLU A 267 13.57 -29.94 -13.30
C GLU A 267 13.59 -31.45 -13.45
N LYS A 268 12.41 -32.09 -13.56
CA LYS A 268 12.30 -33.52 -13.87
C LYS A 268 12.94 -33.84 -15.22
N LYS A 269 12.65 -33.05 -16.26
CA LYS A 269 13.22 -33.25 -17.59
C LYS A 269 14.74 -33.07 -17.62
N ARG A 270 15.29 -32.09 -16.91
CA ARG A 270 16.75 -31.87 -16.79
C ARG A 270 17.43 -33.06 -16.12
N ARG A 271 16.78 -33.70 -15.15
CA ARG A 271 17.35 -34.79 -14.36
C ARG A 271 17.02 -36.19 -14.87
N CYS A 272 16.08 -36.38 -15.78
CA CYS A 272 15.87 -37.66 -16.47
C CYS A 272 17.10 -38.11 -17.30
N SER A 273 18.12 -37.25 -17.45
CA SER A 273 19.44 -37.61 -17.97
C SER A 273 20.37 -38.26 -16.93
N ASN A 274 20.02 -38.20 -15.63
CA ASN A 274 20.72 -38.83 -14.51
C ASN A 274 19.70 -39.68 -13.74
N GLU A 275 19.60 -40.96 -14.09
CA GLU A 275 18.76 -41.94 -13.40
C GLU A 275 19.13 -42.10 -11.91
N ASP A 276 18.19 -42.70 -11.18
CA ASP A 276 18.18 -43.06 -9.76
C ASP A 276 17.71 -41.98 -8.77
N GLN A 277 16.44 -42.10 -8.35
CA GLN A 277 16.05 -42.18 -6.93
C GLN A 277 14.52 -42.27 -6.79
N ASN A 278 14.00 -43.49 -6.84
CA ASN A 278 12.64 -43.80 -6.43
C ASN A 278 12.70 -44.51 -5.06
N ALA A 279 13.20 -43.81 -4.04
CA ALA A 279 13.16 -44.29 -2.66
C ALA A 279 11.72 -44.18 -2.14
N ASN A 280 11.18 -45.29 -1.62
CA ASN A 280 9.80 -45.37 -1.14
C ASN A 280 9.58 -44.42 0.06
N ASN A 281 8.39 -43.81 0.17
CA ASN A 281 8.03 -42.88 1.25
C ASN A 281 8.34 -43.42 2.66
N LEU A 282 8.23 -44.74 2.84
CA LEU A 282 8.49 -45.47 4.09
C LEU A 282 9.98 -45.54 4.44
N GLU A 283 10.86 -45.77 3.47
CA GLU A 283 12.32 -45.80 3.69
C GLU A 283 12.87 -44.42 4.05
N TRP A 284 12.28 -43.37 3.46
CA TRP A 284 12.66 -42.01 3.82
C TRP A 284 12.21 -41.65 5.24
N LEU A 285 10.97 -42.00 5.62
CA LEU A 285 10.48 -41.75 6.99
C LEU A 285 11.28 -42.54 8.04
N SER A 286 11.66 -43.80 7.76
CA SER A 286 12.50 -44.56 8.68
C SER A 286 13.89 -43.94 8.83
N SER A 287 14.49 -43.43 7.74
CA SER A 287 15.80 -42.76 7.79
C SER A 287 15.82 -41.48 8.65
N LEU A 288 14.67 -40.81 8.81
CA LEU A 288 14.54 -39.65 9.70
C LEU A 288 14.48 -40.07 11.18
N TRP A 289 13.84 -41.20 11.46
CA TRP A 289 13.72 -41.73 12.82
C TRP A 289 15.07 -42.25 13.33
N ASP A 290 15.83 -42.94 12.47
CA ASP A 290 17.19 -43.43 12.79
C ASP A 290 18.19 -42.30 13.12
N TRP A 291 17.92 -41.06 12.71
CA TRP A 291 18.77 -39.91 13.05
C TRP A 291 18.50 -39.34 14.46
N TYR A 292 17.33 -39.64 15.04
CA TYR A 292 16.90 -39.12 16.34
C TYR A 292 17.10 -40.11 17.51
N THR A 293 17.45 -41.38 17.23
CA THR A 293 17.84 -42.40 18.22
C THR A 293 19.35 -42.55 18.29
#